data_AF-A0A7V2LNK3-F1
#
_entry.id   AF-A0A7V2LNK3-F1
#
_cell.length_a   1.000
_cell.length_b   1.000
_cell.length_c   1.000
_cell.angle_alpha   90.00
_cell.angle_beta   90.00
_cell.angle_gamma   90.00
#
_symmetry.space_group_name_H-M   'P 1'
#
loop_
_entity.id
_entity.type
_entity.pdbx_description
1 polymer ?
#
loop_
_entity_poly.entity_id
_entity_poly.type
_entity_poly.pdbx_seq_one_letter_code
_entity_poly.pdbx_strand_id
1 'polypeptide(L)' 'MATKKLRPRQERILEFIREYLDEHDYPPTIREIGAAAGISST' A
#
# COMPACT_ATOMS: atom_id res chain seq x y z
N MET A 1 -11.56 -2.12 20.37
CA MET A 1 -11.49 -2.12 18.89
C MET A 1 -10.72 -3.36 18.46
N ALA A 2 -11.27 -4.18 17.57
CA ALA A 2 -10.61 -5.42 17.16
C ALA A 2 -9.31 -5.09 16.41
N THR A 3 -8.16 -5.35 17.02
CA THR A 3 -6.85 -5.27 16.39
C THR A 3 -6.71 -6.44 15.42
N LYS A 4 -7.38 -6.30 14.27
CA LYS A 4 -7.28 -7.26 13.18
C LYS A 4 -5.83 -7.21 12.69
N LYS A 5 -5.05 -8.24 13.04
CA LYS A 5 -3.67 -8.42 12.55
C LYS A 5 -3.70 -8.22 11.03
N LEU A 6 -2.96 -7.22 10.56
CA LEU A 6 -2.91 -6.94 9.13
C LEU A 6 -2.28 -8.16 8.47
N ARG A 7 -2.88 -8.63 7.37
CA ARG A 7 -2.25 -9.70 6.59
C ARG A 7 -0.98 -9.13 5.96
N PRO A 8 0.07 -9.93 5.70
CA PRO A 8 1.35 -9.43 5.17
C PRO A 8 1.24 -8.56 3.90
N ARG A 9 0.19 -8.77 3.09
CA ARG A 9 -0.12 -7.93 1.92
C ARG A 9 -0.67 -6.55 2.31
N GLN A 10 -1.51 -6.48 3.34
CA GLN A 10 -2.07 -5.22 3.83
C GLN A 10 -1.01 -4.38 4.53
N GLU A 11 -0.06 -5.02 5.24
CA GLU A 11 1.09 -4.35 5.84
C GLU A 11 1.96 -3.69 4.77
N ARG A 12 2.32 -4.42 3.70
CA ARG A 12 3.07 -3.87 2.57
C ARG A 12 2.36 -2.70 1.87
N ILE A 13 1.04 -2.80 1.67
CA ILE A 13 0.26 -1.70 1.08
C ILE A 13 0.31 -0.46 1.99
N LEU A 14 0.21 -0.65 3.31
CA LEU A 14 0.26 0.45 4.27
C LEU A 14 1.64 1.09 4.35
N GLU A 15 2.70 0.29 4.30
CA GLU A 15 4.09 0.76 4.24
C GLU A 15 4.32 1.59 2.98
N PHE A 16 3.94 1.07 1.81
CA PHE A 16 4.05 1.78 0.55
C PHE A 16 3.28 3.11 0.54
N ILE A 17 2.04 3.14 1.05
CA ILE A 17 1.25 4.39 1.09
C ILE A 17 1.95 5.44 1.97
N ARG A 18 2.57 5.03 3.09
CA ARG A 18 3.29 5.96 3.97
C ARG A 18 4.53 6.53 3.28
N GLU A 19 5.36 5.66 2.71
CA GLU A 19 6.56 6.09 1.97
C GLU A 19 6.20 7.01 0.79
N TYR A 20 5.15 6.67 0.03
CA TYR A 20 4.71 7.48 -1.09
C TYR A 20 4.24 8.87 -0.64
N LEU A 21 3.51 8.96 0.48
CA LEU A 21 3.06 10.24 1.04
C LEU A 21 4.20 11.09 1.61
N ASP A 22 5.28 10.47 2.09
CA ASP A 22 6.47 11.20 2.54
C ASP A 22 7.27 11.76 1.35
N GLU A 23 7.25 11.07 0.21
CA GLU A 23 7.91 11.50 -1.03
C GLU A 23 7.05 12.43 -1.91
N HIS A 24 5.73 12.31 -1.84
CA HIS A 24 4.78 13.03 -2.70
C HIS A 24 3.70 13.71 -1.85
N ASP A 25 3.32 14.93 -2.23
CA ASP A 25 2.23 15.67 -1.59
C ASP A 25 0.82 15.12 -1.91
N TYR A 26 0.70 13.91 -2.45
CA TYR A 26 -0.56 13.29 -2.83
C TYR A 26 -0.56 11.76 -2.62
N PRO A 27 -1.72 11.16 -2.32
CA PRO A 27 -1.81 9.72 -2.12
C PRO A 27 -1.63 8.95 -3.44
N PRO A 28 -1.02 7.75 -3.41
CA PRO A 28 -0.86 6.93 -4.60
C PRO A 28 -2.21 6.41 -5.11
N THR A 29 -2.31 6.20 -6.42
CA THR A 29 -3.47 5.61 -7.07
C THR A 29 -3.53 4.09 -6.84
N ILE A 30 -4.71 3.50 -7.03
CA ILE A 30 -4.90 2.04 -6.95
C ILE A 30 -3.99 1.29 -7.93
N ARG A 31 -3.66 1.90 -9.08
CA ARG A 31 -2.76 1.31 -10.08
C ARG A 31 -1.31 1.28 -9.59
N GLU A 32 -0.85 2.36 -8.97
CA GLU A 32 0.49 2.45 -8.38
C GLU A 32 0.64 1.52 -7.17
N ILE A 33 -0.36 1.49 -6.28
CA ILE A 33 -0.41 0.54 -5.17
C ILE A 33 -0.39 -0.89 -5.70
N GLY A 34 -1.12 -1.18 -6.79
CA GLY A 34 -1.13 -2.49 -7.43
C GLY A 34 0.22 -2.92 -7.97
N ALA A 35 0.90 -2.01 -8.67
CA ALA A 35 2.24 -2.23 -9.19
C ALA A 35 3.28 -2.43 -8.06
N ALA A 36 3.25 -1.58 -7.03
CA ALA A 36 4.19 -1.64 -5.90
C ALA A 36 3.96 -2.85 -4.98
N ALA A 37 2.70 -3.24 -4.75
CA ALA A 37 2.35 -4.39 -3.91
C ALA A 37 2.56 -5.74 -4.59
N GLY A 38 3.13 -5.78 -5.80
CA GLY A 38 3.35 -7.02 -6.56
C GLY A 38 2.06 -7.69 -7.01
N ILE A 39 0.98 -6.92 -7.17
CA ILE A 39 -0.26 -7.39 -7.82
C ILE A 39 0.00 -7.32 -9.32
N SER A 40 0.85 -8.22 -9.80
CA SER A 40 1.04 -8.43 -11.24
C SER A 40 -0.33 -8.71 -11.83
N SER A 41 -0.85 -7.77 -12.60
CA SER A 41 -2.10 -7.93 -13.32
C SER A 41 -1.88 -9.02 -14.37
N THR A 42 -2.26 -10.25 -14.04
CA THR A 42 -2.58 -11.31 -15.02
C THR A 42 -4.08 -11.35 -15.21
#